data_AF-A0A358L5X9-F1
#
_entry.id   AF-A0A358L5X9-F1
#
_cell.length_a   1.000
_cell.length_b   1.000
_cell.length_c   1.000
_cell.angle_alpha   90.00
_cell.angle_beta   90.00
_cell.angle_gamma   90.00
#
_symmetry.space_group_name_H-M   'P 1'
#
loop_
_entity.id
_entity.type
_entity.pdbx_description
1 polymer ?
#
loop_
_entity_poly.entity_id
_entity_poly.type
_entity_poly.pdbx_seq_one_letter_code
_entity_poly.pdbx_strand_id
1 'polypeptide(L)'
;MSEKIPVGISACLLGDSVRFDGGHKRCAFAAEDLAPFMRYEPVCPEMAIGLPTPRPALRLTETAEEQVELCFSNGKGEPLTRQMQSFSEKN
;
A
#
# COMPACT_ATOMS: atom_id res chain seq x y z
N MET A 1 2.24 20.35 25.29
CA MET A 1 1.68 19.21 24.54
C MET A 1 2.87 18.48 23.93
N SER A 2 3.02 17.18 24.18
CA SER A 2 4.12 16.41 23.59
C SER A 2 3.87 16.29 22.08
N GLU A 3 4.86 16.64 21.26
CA GLU A 3 4.76 16.48 19.81
C GLU A 3 4.68 15.00 19.45
N LYS A 4 3.66 14.62 18.68
CA LYS A 4 3.47 13.25 18.22
C LYS A 4 4.54 12.89 17.19
N ILE A 5 5.00 11.64 17.22
CA ILE A 5 6.03 11.13 16.30
C ILE A 5 5.41 10.89 14.92
N PRO A 6 5.93 11.48 13.83
CA PRO A 6 5.43 11.22 12.49
C PRO A 6 5.79 9.81 12.02
N VAL A 7 4.80 9.05 11.54
CA VAL A 7 4.97 7.67 11.07
C VAL A 7 4.14 7.41 9.82
N GLY A 8 4.78 6.95 8.74
CA GLY A 8 4.10 6.43 7.57
C GLY A 8 3.42 5.09 7.87
N ILE A 9 2.17 4.91 7.47
CA ILE A 9 1.41 3.68 7.70
C ILE A 9 0.57 3.32 6.49
N SER A 10 0.38 2.02 6.23
CA SER A 10 -0.56 1.58 5.20
C SER A 10 -1.98 2.03 5.56
N ALA A 11 -2.62 2.82 4.70
CA ALA A 11 -3.95 3.41 4.94
C ALA A 11 -5.02 2.38 5.33
N CYS A 12 -4.96 1.17 4.77
CA CYS A 12 -5.87 0.08 5.10
C CYS A 12 -5.78 -0.39 6.56
N LEU A 13 -4.66 -0.16 7.26
CA LEU A 13 -4.49 -0.47 8.68
C LEU A 13 -5.20 0.52 9.60
N LEU A 14 -5.50 1.73 9.11
CA LEU A 14 -6.29 2.72 9.85
C LEU A 14 -7.80 2.58 9.61
N GLY A 15 -8.21 1.78 8.61
CA GLY A 15 -9.61 1.51 8.31
C GLY A 15 -10.05 1.96 6.91
N ASP A 16 -9.16 2.53 6.11
CA ASP A 16 -9.52 2.97 4.77
C ASP A 16 -9.80 1.79 3.84
N SER A 17 -10.91 1.86 3.12
CA SER A 17 -11.36 0.85 2.15
C SER A 17 -10.59 0.91 0.83
N VAL A 18 -9.27 0.71 0.90
CA VAL A 18 -8.33 0.82 -0.24
C VAL A 18 -7.72 -0.53 -0.65
N ARG A 19 -8.09 -1.62 0.02
CA ARG A 19 -7.58 -2.95 -0.34
C ARG A 19 -8.14 -3.39 -1.69
N PHE A 20 -7.43 -4.31 -2.32
CA PHE A 20 -7.82 -4.90 -3.61
C PHE A 20 -9.25 -5.48 -3.60
N ASP A 21 -9.73 -5.98 -2.45
CA ASP A 21 -11.06 -6.55 -2.27
C ASP A 21 -12.15 -5.51 -1.92
N GLY A 22 -11.82 -4.21 -1.88
CA GLY A 22 -12.76 -3.17 -1.45
C GLY A 22 -12.88 -2.98 0.06
N GLY A 23 -12.18 -3.80 0.85
CA GLY A 23 -12.21 -3.72 2.31
C GLY A 23 -11.05 -2.93 2.91
N HIS A 24 -10.91 -3.07 4.22
CA HIS A 24 -9.77 -2.58 5.00
C HIS A 24 -9.14 -3.73 5.81
N LYS A 25 -8.05 -3.44 6.52
CA LYS A 25 -7.44 -4.38 7.47
C LYS A 25 -7.06 -3.63 8.75
N ARG A 26 -8.05 -2.91 9.30
CA ARG A 26 -7.88 -2.09 10.50
C ARG A 26 -7.13 -2.86 11.59
N CYS A 27 -6.01 -2.31 12.03
CA CYS A 27 -5.17 -2.86 13.08
C CYS A 27 -5.43 -2.06 14.36
N ALA A 28 -6.12 -2.66 15.34
CA ALA A 28 -6.46 -1.98 16.60
C ALA A 28 -5.21 -1.45 17.32
N PHE A 29 -4.11 -2.21 17.33
CA PHE A 29 -2.86 -1.78 17.96
C PHE A 29 -2.33 -0.45 17.38
N ALA A 30 -2.35 -0.29 16.06
CA ALA A 30 -1.93 0.97 15.43
C ALA A 30 -3.00 2.06 15.59
N ALA A 31 -4.26 1.73 15.33
CA ALA A 31 -5.35 2.72 15.31
C ALA A 31 -5.78 3.19 16.72
N GLU A 32 -5.42 2.47 17.77
CA GLU A 32 -5.86 2.73 19.15
C GLU A 32 -4.66 2.86 20.10
N ASP A 33 -3.88 1.80 20.30
CA ASP A 33 -2.85 1.78 21.35
C ASP A 33 -1.70 2.75 21.06
N LEU A 34 -1.31 2.87 19.79
CA LEU A 34 -0.22 3.77 19.36
C LEU A 34 -0.70 5.16 18.93
N ALA A 35 -1.98 5.35 18.63
CA ALA A 35 -2.54 6.62 18.16
C ALA A 35 -2.34 7.84 19.10
N PRO A 36 -2.27 7.68 20.44
CA PRO A 36 -1.92 8.78 21.34
C PRO A 36 -0.51 9.33 21.11
N PHE A 37 0.43 8.48 20.68
CA PHE A 37 1.86 8.79 20.55
C PHE A 37 2.26 9.20 19.13
N MET A 38 1.52 8.71 18.12
CA MET A 38 1.91 8.81 16.71
C MET A 38 1.02 9.79 15.93
N ARG A 39 1.63 10.53 14.99
CA ARG A 39 0.94 11.21 13.90
C ARG A 39 1.10 10.35 12.65
N TYR A 40 0.03 9.71 12.23
CA TYR A 40 0.06 8.83 11.07
C TYR A 40 -0.06 9.61 9.76
N GLU A 41 0.81 9.27 8.81
CA GLU A 41 0.70 9.66 7.40
C GLU A 41 0.24 8.42 6.61
N PRO A 42 -1.07 8.26 6.37
CA PRO A 42 -1.60 7.07 5.69
C PRO A 42 -1.24 7.07 4.20
N VAL A 43 -0.74 5.94 3.71
CA VAL A 43 -0.36 5.77 2.32
C VAL A 43 -0.91 4.44 1.76
N CYS A 44 -1.45 4.49 0.54
CA CYS A 44 -1.72 3.30 -0.26
C CYS A 44 -1.00 3.44 -1.60
N PRO A 45 0.15 2.77 -1.80
CA PRO A 45 0.94 2.89 -3.03
C PRO A 45 0.12 2.54 -4.27
N GLU A 46 -0.73 1.52 -4.18
CA GLU A 46 -1.58 1.04 -5.27
C GLU A 46 -2.58 2.09 -5.75
N MET A 47 -3.22 2.82 -4.83
CA MET A 47 -4.11 3.94 -5.18
C MET A 47 -3.30 5.13 -5.71
N ALA A 48 -2.12 5.39 -5.17
CA ALA A 48 -1.27 6.50 -5.58
C ALA A 48 -0.71 6.33 -7.01
N ILE A 49 -0.49 5.10 -7.46
CA ILE A 49 -0.15 4.79 -8.86
C ILE A 49 -1.39 4.70 -9.77
N GLY A 50 -2.59 5.00 -9.25
CA GLY A 50 -3.83 5.13 -10.02
C GLY A 50 -4.68 3.86 -10.15
N LEU A 51 -4.42 2.80 -9.37
CA LEU A 51 -5.27 1.61 -9.41
C LEU A 51 -6.60 1.86 -8.67
N PRO A 52 -7.73 1.34 -9.17
CA PRO A 52 -9.01 1.47 -8.50
C PRO A 52 -9.12 0.54 -7.28
N THR A 53 -10.18 0.74 -6.51
CA THR A 53 -10.65 -0.22 -5.50
C THR A 53 -12.10 -0.58 -5.83
N PRO A 54 -12.46 -1.86 -6.02
CA PRO A 54 -11.61 -3.06 -5.98
C PRO A 54 -10.74 -3.22 -7.24
N ARG A 55 -9.72 -4.10 -7.14
CA ARG A 55 -8.80 -4.48 -8.23
C ARG A 55 -8.32 -5.93 -8.05
N PRO A 56 -7.79 -6.59 -9.10
CA PRO A 56 -7.12 -7.87 -8.91
C PRO A 56 -5.93 -7.72 -7.96
N ALA A 57 -5.67 -8.72 -7.12
CA ALA A 57 -4.51 -8.71 -6.24
C ALA A 57 -3.22 -8.62 -7.06
N LEU A 58 -2.16 -8.04 -6.49
CA LEU A 58 -0.84 -7.95 -7.11
C LEU A 58 0.10 -9.02 -6.57
N ARG A 59 1.09 -9.43 -7.37
CA ARG A 59 2.13 -10.39 -6.99
C ARG A 59 3.49 -9.89 -7.48
N LEU A 60 4.51 -10.11 -6.67
CA LEU A 60 5.89 -10.05 -7.14
C LEU A 60 6.24 -11.39 -7.78
N THR A 61 6.74 -11.36 -9.00
CA THR A 61 7.15 -12.54 -9.77
C THR A 61 8.56 -12.34 -10.30
N GLU A 62 9.33 -13.41 -10.34
CA GLU A 62 10.66 -13.42 -10.94
C GLU A 62 10.55 -13.80 -12.42
N THR A 63 11.22 -13.05 -13.29
CA THR A 63 11.29 -13.32 -14.73
C THR A 63 12.39 -14.33 -15.04
N ALA A 64 12.40 -14.85 -16.28
CA ALA A 64 13.48 -15.72 -16.75
C ALA A 64 14.86 -15.05 -16.75
N GLU A 65 14.90 -13.72 -16.67
CA GLU A 65 16.10 -12.88 -16.65
C GLU A 65 16.49 -12.47 -15.21
N GLU A 66 15.96 -13.16 -14.19
CA GLU A 66 16.23 -12.92 -12.75
C GLU A 66 15.82 -11.51 -12.28
N GLN A 67 14.89 -10.87 -12.99
CA GLN A 67 14.32 -9.57 -12.59
C GLN A 67 13.00 -9.76 -11.83
N VAL A 68 12.76 -8.94 -10.81
CA VAL A 68 11.50 -8.92 -10.06
C VAL A 68 10.51 -7.96 -10.71
N GLU A 69 9.33 -8.46 -11.07
CA GLU A 69 8.21 -7.69 -11.61
C GLU A 69 7.00 -7.68 -10.68
N LEU A 70 6.26 -6.57 -10.68
CA LEU A 70 4.97 -6.45 -10.01
C LEU A 70 3.84 -6.64 -11.02
N CYS A 71 3.12 -7.77 -10.91
CA CYS A 71 2.10 -8.17 -11.87
C CYS A 71 0.73 -8.38 -11.21
N PHE A 72 -0.34 -8.28 -12.00
CA PHE A 72 -1.66 -8.69 -11.52
C PHE A 72 -1.73 -10.22 -11.37
N SER A 73 -2.32 -10.68 -10.27
CA SER A 73 -2.47 -12.10 -9.92
C SER A 73 -3.34 -12.90 -10.89
N ASN A 74 -4.16 -12.23 -11.70
CA ASN A 74 -4.97 -12.85 -12.73
C ASN A 74 -4.24 -12.92 -14.09
N GLY A 75 -2.98 -12.48 -14.16
CA GLY A 75 -2.18 -12.48 -15.39
C GLY A 75 -2.64 -11.49 -16.47
N LYS A 76 -3.53 -10.55 -16.14
CA LYS A 76 -4.05 -9.57 -17.11
C LYS A 76 -3.45 -8.19 -16.87
N GLY A 77 -3.02 -7.54 -17.94
CA GLY A 77 -2.44 -6.18 -17.91
C GLY A 77 -0.92 -6.18 -17.97
N GLU A 78 -0.35 -4.98 -18.11
CA GLU A 78 1.10 -4.79 -18.11
C GLU A 78 1.66 -4.82 -16.68
N PRO A 79 2.93 -5.22 -16.50
CA PRO A 79 3.64 -5.09 -15.23
C PRO A 79 3.63 -3.63 -14.73
N LEU A 80 3.40 -3.46 -13.43
CA LEU A 80 3.31 -2.16 -12.75
C LEU A 80 4.63 -1.74 -12.08
N THR A 81 5.71 -2.48 -12.34
CA THR A 81 7.00 -2.36 -11.68
C THR A 81 7.52 -0.92 -11.72
N ARG A 82 7.49 -0.28 -12.90
CA ARG A 82 8.00 1.08 -13.08
C ARG A 82 7.20 2.10 -12.28
N GLN A 83 5.86 2.03 -12.34
CA GLN A 83 4.98 2.95 -11.62
C GLN A 83 5.21 2.84 -10.11
N MET A 84 5.33 1.61 -9.60
CA MET A 84 5.56 1.36 -8.18
C MET A 84 6.94 1.83 -7.72
N GLN A 85 8.01 1.58 -8.49
CA GLN A 85 9.34 2.09 -8.19
C GLN A 85 9.38 3.61 -8.19
N SER A 86 8.80 4.25 -9.22
CA SER A 86 8.70 5.72 -9.30
C SER A 86 7.92 6.34 -8.15
N PHE A 87 6.93 5.64 -7.59
CA PHE A 87 6.21 6.10 -6.40
C PHE A 87 7.08 5.99 -5.14
N SER A 88 7.77 4.86 -4.97
CA SER A 88 8.64 4.60 -3.82
C SER A 88 9.85 5.55 -3.74
N GLU A 89 10.38 5.99 -4.88
CA GLU A 89 11.52 6.94 -4.90
C GLU A 89 11.12 8.39 -4.57
N LYS A 90 9.83 8.72 -4.64
CA LYS A 90 9.32 10.09 -4.45
C LYS A 90 8.81 10.39 -3.04
N ASN A 91 8.70 9.37 -2.17
CA ASN A 91 8.16 9.46 -0.82
C ASN A 91 9.17 8.92 0.20
#